data_AF-A0A926AN42-F1
#
_entry.id   AF-A0A926AN42-F1
#
_cell.length_a   1.000
_cell.length_b   1.000
_cell.length_c   1.000
_cell.angle_alpha   90.00
_cell.angle_beta   90.00
_cell.angle_gamma   90.00
#
_symmetry.space_group_name_H-M   'P 1'
#
loop_
_entity.id
_entity.type
_entity.pdbx_description
1 polymer ?
#
loop_
_entity_poly.entity_id
_entity_poly.type
_entity_poly.pdbx_seq_one_letter_code
_entity_poly.pdbx_strand_id
1 'polypeptide(L)' 'GGHESVSFCHIARTVCRRSERLVIALAQEDYVNDLVIKYLNRLSDYLFVLSRLMSQELGAEEIPWKARK' A
#
# COMPACT_ATOMS: atom_id res chain seq x y z
N GLY A 1 -8.54 -4.60 6.79
CA GLY A 1 -9.83 -5.27 7.04
C GLY A 1 -10.32 -4.80 8.39
N GLY A 2 -11.63 -4.71 8.59
CA GLY A 2 -12.25 -4.06 9.75
C GLY A 2 -13.38 -3.16 9.25
N HIS A 3 -13.13 -1.85 9.18
CA HIS A 3 -14.05 -0.86 8.62
C HIS A 3 -13.93 -0.75 7.08
N GLU A 4 -15.00 -0.36 6.38
CA GLU A 4 -15.07 -0.30 4.91
C GLU A 4 -13.97 0.62 4.33
N SER A 5 -13.83 1.81 4.92
CA SER A 5 -12.84 2.82 4.55
C SER A 5 -11.37 2.36 4.77
N VAL A 6 -11.09 1.64 5.85
CA VAL A 6 -9.78 1.00 6.11
C VAL A 6 -9.49 -0.09 5.07
N SER A 7 -10.53 -0.84 4.68
CA SER A 7 -10.42 -1.89 3.66
C SER A 7 -10.10 -1.31 2.28
N PHE A 8 -10.71 -0.18 1.91
CA PHE A 8 -10.35 0.54 0.68
C PHE A 8 -8.89 0.99 0.67
N CYS A 9 -8.36 1.48 1.79
CA CYS A 9 -6.93 1.85 1.86
C CYS A 9 -6.00 0.65 1.64
N HIS A 10 -6.34 -0.53 2.19
CA HIS A 10 -5.56 -1.73 1.93
C HIS A 10 -5.66 -2.21 0.48
N ILE A 11 -6.84 -2.08 -0.16
CA ILE A 11 -7.01 -2.38 -1.58
C ILE A 11 -6.18 -1.41 -2.43
N ALA A 12 -6.23 -0.11 -2.14
CA ALA A 12 -5.42 0.89 -2.82
C ALA A 12 -3.92 0.55 -2.68
N ARG A 13 -3.49 0.11 -1.48
CA ARG A 13 -2.10 -0.33 -1.24
C ARG A 13 -1.72 -1.52 -2.11
N THR A 14 -2.57 -2.55 -2.23
CA THR A 14 -2.25 -3.73 -3.06
C THR A 14 -2.19 -3.38 -4.54
N VAL A 15 -3.07 -2.50 -5.01
CA VAL A 15 -3.04 -1.96 -6.38
C VAL A 15 -1.75 -1.16 -6.59
N CYS A 16 -1.37 -0.27 -5.67
CA CYS A 16 -0.13 0.50 -5.75
C CYS A 16 1.11 -0.40 -5.85
N ARG A 17 1.19 -1.46 -5.03
CA ARG A 17 2.30 -2.44 -5.10
C ARG A 17 2.27 -3.26 -6.39
N ARG A 18 1.10 -3.53 -6.96
CA ARG A 18 1.00 -4.18 -8.28
C ARG A 18 1.52 -3.25 -9.38
N SER A 19 1.14 -1.98 -9.35
CA SER A 19 1.65 -0.97 -10.29
C SER A 19 3.17 -0.82 -10.16
N GLU A 20 3.72 -0.77 -8.94
CA GLU A 20 5.17 -0.75 -8.69
C GLU A 20 5.89 -1.90 -9.42
N ARG A 21 5.39 -3.14 -9.29
CA ARG A 21 5.97 -4.31 -9.99
C ARG A 21 5.89 -4.20 -11.51
N LEU A 22 4.76 -3.74 -12.04
CA LEU A 22 4.58 -3.57 -13.49
C LEU A 22 5.52 -2.47 -14.04
N VAL A 23 5.69 -1.38 -13.30
CA VAL A 23 6.60 -0.29 -13.68
C VAL A 23 8.06 -0.74 -13.62
N ILE A 24 8.44 -1.55 -12.62
CA ILE A 24 9.79 -2.15 -12.57
C ILE A 24 10.02 -3.08 -13.77
N ALA A 25 9.02 -3.89 -14.14
CA ALA A 25 9.11 -4.74 -15.33
C ALA A 25 9.26 -3.90 -16.60
N LEU A 26 8.46 -2.85 -16.77
CA LEU A 26 8.58 -1.91 -17.89
C LEU A 26 9.97 -1.25 -17.93
N ALA A 27 10.52 -0.87 -16.78
CA ALA A 27 11.84 -0.26 -16.70
C ALA A 27 12.99 -1.19 -17.15
N GLN A 28 12.74 -2.50 -17.30
CA GLN A 28 13.70 -3.42 -17.92
C GLN A 28 13.65 -3.40 -19.45
N GLU A 29 12.53 -2.96 -20.03
CA GLU A 29 12.27 -2.98 -21.48
C GLU A 29 12.37 -1.59 -22.13
N ASP A 30 11.99 -0.54 -21.40
CA ASP A 30 11.96 0.84 -21.88
C ASP A 30 12.31 1.83 -20.76
N TYR A 31 12.57 3.09 -21.12
CA TYR A 31 12.89 4.15 -20.17
C TYR A 31 11.70 4.44 -19.25
N VAL A 32 11.97 4.37 -17.95
CA VAL A 32 11.09 4.85 -16.88
C VAL A 32 11.92 5.73 -15.97
N ASN A 33 11.39 6.91 -15.60
CA ASN A 33 12.05 7.76 -14.62
C ASN A 33 12.04 7.09 -13.22
N ASP A 34 13.21 6.93 -12.62
CA ASP A 34 13.41 6.36 -11.27
C ASP A 34 12.51 6.99 -10.18
N LEU A 35 12.14 8.26 -10.34
CA LEU A 35 11.25 8.94 -9.41
C LEU A 35 9.87 8.28 -9.35
N VAL A 36 9.39 7.69 -10.45
CA VAL A 36 8.10 6.99 -10.50
C VAL A 36 8.12 5.76 -9.61
N ILE A 37 9.18 4.94 -9.70
CA ILE A 37 9.35 3.74 -8.89
C ILE A 37 9.47 4.12 -7.40
N LYS A 38 10.31 5.11 -7.08
CA LYS A 38 10.47 5.62 -5.71
C LYS A 38 9.16 6.17 -5.15
N TYR A 39 8.38 6.88 -5.98
CA TYR A 39 7.09 7.42 -5.58
C TYR A 39 6.08 6.32 -5.28
N LEU A 40 5.92 5.33 -6.16
CA LEU A 40 5.00 4.19 -5.93
C LEU A 40 5.35 3.41 -4.67
N ASN A 41 6.65 3.24 -4.41
CA ASN A 41 7.15 2.62 -3.20
C ASN A 41 6.70 3.39 -1.93
N ARG A 42 6.96 4.70 -1.88
CA ARG A 42 6.56 5.57 -0.75
C ARG A 42 5.04 5.72 -0.62
N LEU A 43 4.32 5.77 -1.74
CA LEU A 43 2.85 5.83 -1.74
C LEU A 43 2.25 4.57 -1.11
N SER A 44 2.82 3.40 -1.37
CA SER A 44 2.35 2.16 -0.75
C SER A 44 2.52 2.15 0.77
N ASP A 45 3.60 2.76 1.28
CA ASP A 45 3.82 2.92 2.72
C ASP A 45 2.87 3.96 3.32
N TYR A 46 2.66 5.08 2.61
CA TYR A 46 1.68 6.09 3.01
C TYR A 46 0.27 5.50 3.15
N LEU A 47 -0.19 4.72 2.16
CA LEU A 47 -1.51 4.06 2.20
C LEU A 47 -1.63 3.08 3.37
N PHE A 48 -0.53 2.44 3.77
CA PHE A 48 -0.50 1.63 4.99
C PHE A 48 -0.69 2.50 6.24
N VAL A 49 0.09 3.57 6.41
CA VAL A 49 -0.03 4.46 7.57
C VAL A 49 -1.42 5.13 7.64
N LEU A 50 -1.95 5.58 6.49
CA LEU A 50 -3.28 6.14 6.37
C LEU A 50 -4.36 5.14 6.84
N SER A 51 -4.25 3.87 6.44
CA SER A 51 -5.19 2.84 6.89
C SER A 51 -5.21 2.69 8.43
N ARG A 52 -4.06 2.85 9.09
CA ARG A 52 -3.94 2.79 10.56
C ARG A 52 -4.54 4.01 11.24
N LEU A 53 -4.27 5.20 10.70
CA LEU A 53 -4.87 6.45 11.18
C LEU A 53 -6.39 6.38 11.09
N MET A 54 -6.94 5.94 9.95
CA MET A 54 -8.38 5.78 9.78
C MET A 54 -8.96 4.74 10.74
N SER A 55 -8.23 3.65 11.02
CA SER A 55 -8.65 2.68 12.03
C SER A 55 -8.76 3.31 13.43
N GLN A 56 -7.83 4.19 13.79
CA GLN A 56 -7.87 4.93 15.06
C GLN A 56 -9.03 5.91 15.12
N GLU A 57 -9.24 6.72 14.07
CA GLU A 57 -10.31 7.72 14.01
C GLU A 57 -11.71 7.09 14.06
N LEU A 58 -11.86 5.90 13.48
CA LEU A 58 -13.14 5.18 13.41
C LEU A 58 -13.35 4.20 14.57
N GLY A 59 -12.42 4.14 15.52
CA GLY A 59 -12.47 3.19 16.65
C GLY A 59 -12.46 1.72 16.21
N ALA A 60 -11.94 1.42 15.02
CA ALA A 60 -11.89 0.06 14.49
C ALA A 60 -10.69 -0.70 15.08
N GLU A 61 -10.94 -1.92 15.57
CA GLU A 61 -9.87 -2.79 16.09
C GLU A 61 -8.88 -3.17 14.98
N GLU A 62 -7.60 -2.86 15.21
CA GLU A 62 -6.50 -3.42 14.42
C GLU A 62 -6.28 -4.88 14.82
N ILE A 63 -6.25 -5.79 13.84
CA ILE A 63 -5.87 -7.18 14.07
C ILE A 63 -4.36 -7.31 13.80
N PRO A 64 -3.51 -7.35 14.83
CA PRO A 64 -2.08 -7.52 14.62
C PRO A 64 -1.78 -8.91 14.04
N TRP A 65 -0.90 -8.97 13.05
CA TRP A 65 -0.44 -10.23 12.53
C TRP A 65 0.40 -10.96 13.59
N LYS A 66 -0.02 -12.16 13.98
CA LYS A 66 0.73 -13.03 14.87
C LYS A 66 1.63 -13.94 14.02
N ALA A 67 2.93 -13.77 14.15
CA ALA A 67 3.89 -14.66 13.53
C ALA A 67 3.65 -16.10 13.98
N ARG A 68 3.63 -17.03 13.04
CA ARG A 68 3.55 -18.46 13.36
C ARG A 68 4.90 -18.84 13.99
N LYS A 69 4.87 -19.24 15.26
CA LYS A 69 6.03 -19.77 16.00
C LYS A 69 6.56 -21.03 15.32
#